data_AF-A0A5N3ZY96-F1
#
_entry.id   AF-A0A5N3ZY96-F1
#
_cell.length_a   1.000
_cell.length_b   1.000
_cell.length_c   1.000
_cell.angle_alpha   90.00
_cell.angle_beta   90.00
_cell.angle_gamma   90.00
#
_symmetry.space_group_name_H-M   'P 1'
#
loop_
_entity.id
_entity.type
_entity.pdbx_description
1 polymer ?
#
loop_
_entity_poly.entity_id
_entity_poly.type
_entity_poly.pdbx_seq_one_letter_code
_entity_poly.pdbx_strand_id
1 'polypeptide(L)' 'SKKRKATFTNKRRPLLPRLRLYGTTLENVSEVKYLGLIFDRKMSWKSHVNSVIDSCKSSLNVIKMIAHQD' A
#
# COMPACT_ATOMS: atom_id res chain seq x y z
N SER A 1 2.61 17.48 -7.17
CA SER A 1 2.70 16.03 -6.89
C SER A 1 3.24 15.83 -5.47
N LYS A 2 2.59 15.03 -4.60
CA LYS A 2 3.08 14.76 -3.23
C LYS A 2 4.39 13.97 -3.32
N LYS A 3 5.48 14.52 -2.80
CA LYS A 3 6.79 13.84 -2.76
C LYS A 3 6.87 12.98 -1.50
N ARG A 4 6.95 11.67 -1.67
CA ARG A 4 6.94 10.68 -0.59
C ARG A 4 8.19 9.82 -0.67
N LYS A 5 8.57 9.22 0.45
CA LYS A 5 9.61 8.20 0.52
C LYS A 5 9.13 6.98 1.30
N ALA A 6 9.45 5.80 0.78
CA ALA A 6 9.32 4.54 1.47
C ALA A 6 10.72 4.02 1.80
N THR A 7 10.92 3.54 3.02
CA THR A 7 12.16 2.88 3.43
C THR A 7 11.85 1.41 3.63
N PHE A 8 12.55 0.54 2.90
CA PHE A 8 12.37 -0.91 3.01
C PHE A 8 13.38 -1.50 4.00
N THR A 9 12.89 -2.16 5.05
CA THR A 9 13.74 -2.79 6.07
C THR A 9 12.92 -3.68 7.00
N ASN A 10 13.56 -4.75 7.49
CA ASN A 10 13.01 -5.65 8.50
C ASN A 10 13.32 -5.23 9.95
N LYS A 11 14.05 -4.13 10.16
CA LYS A 11 14.34 -3.62 11.50
C LYS A 11 13.04 -3.22 12.21
N ARG A 12 12.85 -3.67 13.47
CA ARG A 12 11.68 -3.32 14.30
C ARG A 12 11.56 -1.82 14.54
N ARG A 13 12.69 -1.13 14.73
CA ARG A 13 12.79 0.32 14.91
C ARG A 13 13.73 0.90 13.86
N PRO A 14 13.24 1.14 12.64
CA PRO A 14 14.09 1.67 11.58
C PRO A 14 14.36 3.16 11.82
N LEU A 15 15.60 3.57 11.61
CA LEU A 15 15.93 4.99 11.51
C LEU A 15 15.36 5.52 10.19
N LEU A 16 14.51 6.54 10.26
CA LEU A 16 13.87 7.15 9.10
C LEU A 16 14.45 8.55 8.88
N PRO A 17 15.56 8.69 8.13
CA PRO A 17 16.25 9.97 7.98
C PRO A 17 15.35 11.00 7.30
N ARG A 18 15.37 12.27 7.72
CA ARG A 18 14.63 13.33 7.03
C ARG A 18 15.30 13.63 5.68
N LEU A 19 14.68 13.22 4.58
CA LEU A 19 15.19 13.47 3.24
C LEU A 19 14.52 14.72 2.65
N ARG A 20 15.30 15.52 1.91
CA ARG A 20 14.80 16.67 1.15
C ARG A 20 15.15 16.46 -0.32
N LEU A 21 14.20 16.78 -1.21
CA LEU A 21 14.35 16.71 -2.66
C LEU A 21 13.91 18.05 -3.26
N TYR A 22 14.85 18.79 -3.83
CA TYR A 22 14.66 20.15 -4.34
C TYR A 22 14.00 21.07 -3.31
N GLY A 23 14.58 21.14 -2.10
CA GLY A 23 14.07 21.96 -0.99
C GLY A 23 12.81 21.43 -0.28
N THR A 24 12.13 20.42 -0.84
CA THR A 24 10.92 19.84 -0.25
C THR A 24 11.25 18.63 0.62
N THR A 25 10.79 18.61 1.87
CA THR A 25 10.90 17.42 2.73
C THR A 25 9.99 16.30 2.25
N LEU A 26 10.54 15.10 2.12
CA LEU A 26 9.81 13.90 1.70
C LEU A 26 9.04 13.31 2.88
N GLU A 27 7.73 13.10 2.71
CA GLU A 27 6.89 12.41 3.69
C GLU A 27 7.29 10.93 3.81
N ASN A 28 7.50 10.47 5.04
CA ASN A 28 7.73 9.05 5.32
C ASN A 28 6.42 8.27 5.22
N VAL A 29 6.36 7.29 4.33
CA VAL A 29 5.21 6.37 4.24
C VAL A 29 5.64 4.94 4.54
N SER A 30 4.74 4.17 5.17
CA SER A 30 4.93 2.74 5.41
C SER A 30 4.62 1.88 4.18
N GLU A 31 3.86 2.43 3.23
CA GLU A 31 3.45 1.76 2.01
C GLU A 31 3.51 2.73 0.83
N VAL A 32 3.88 2.22 -0.35
CA VAL A 32 3.89 3.01 -1.58
C VAL A 32 3.34 2.18 -2.73
N LYS A 33 2.48 2.80 -3.55
CA LYS A 33 2.03 2.21 -4.81
C LYS A 33 2.97 2.62 -5.93
N TYR A 34 3.54 1.65 -6.64
CA TYR A 34 4.40 1.88 -7.79
C TYR A 34 4.15 0.80 -8.84
N LEU A 35 3.94 1.20 -10.10
CA LEU A 35 3.61 0.30 -11.22
C LEU A 35 2.44 -0.66 -10.92
N GLY A 36 1.41 -0.18 -10.22
CA GLY A 36 0.22 -0.98 -9.87
C GLY A 36 0.39 -1.87 -8.63
N LEU A 37 1.61 -2.07 -8.14
CA LEU A 37 1.91 -2.87 -6.96
C LEU A 37 1.96 -2.03 -5.69
N ILE A 38 1.59 -2.62 -4.55
CA ILE A 38 1.71 -1.99 -3.23
C ILE A 38 2.92 -2.61 -2.53
N PHE A 39 3.92 -1.77 -2.23
CA PHE A 39 5.10 -2.18 -1.49
C PHE A 39 4.96 -1.73 -0.04
N ASP A 40 4.98 -2.68 0.89
CA ASP A 40 5.04 -2.39 2.32
C ASP A 40 6.51 -2.27 2.81
N ARG A 41 6.70 -1.63 3.97
CA ARG A 41 8.02 -1.41 4.59
C ARG A 41 8.87 -2.68 4.72
N LYS A 42 8.26 -3.84 4.96
CA LYS A 42 8.97 -5.12 5.15
C LYS A 42 9.11 -5.91 3.85
N MET A 43 8.64 -5.35 2.73
CA MET A 43 8.52 -6.06 1.46
C MET A 43 7.77 -7.40 1.60
N SER A 44 6.80 -7.45 2.51
CA SER A 44 6.05 -8.68 2.82
C SER A 44 4.89 -8.93 1.86
N TRP A 45 4.56 -7.96 1.01
CA TRP A 45 3.45 -7.97 0.06
C TRP A 45 2.07 -8.11 0.71
N LYS A 46 1.99 -8.09 2.04
CA LYS A 46 0.76 -8.35 2.79
C LYS A 46 -0.34 -7.37 2.41
N SER A 47 0.00 -6.08 2.37
CA SER A 47 -0.97 -5.03 2.02
C SER A 47 -1.41 -5.13 0.57
N HIS A 48 -0.54 -5.57 -0.34
CA HIS A 48 -0.89 -5.82 -1.73
C HIS A 48 -1.87 -6.99 -1.86
N VAL A 49 -1.53 -8.14 -1.27
CA VAL A 49 -2.38 -9.34 -1.30
C VAL A 49 -3.74 -9.06 -0.67
N ASN A 50 -3.78 -8.37 0.47
CA ASN A 50 -5.03 -7.97 1.10
C ASN A 50 -5.85 -7.05 0.18
N SER A 51 -5.23 -6.07 -0.47
CA SER A 51 -5.91 -5.20 -1.43
C SER A 51 -6.53 -5.98 -2.59
N VAL A 52 -5.86 -7.03 -3.07
CA VAL A 52 -6.39 -7.90 -4.13
C VAL A 52 -7.57 -8.73 -3.59
N ILE A 53 -7.42 -9.34 -2.41
CA ILE A 53 -8.49 -10.10 -1.76
C ILE A 53 -9.73 -9.23 -1.56
N ASP A 54 -9.58 -8.01 -1.06
CA ASP A 54 -10.69 -7.11 -0.78
C ASP A 54 -11.36 -6.62 -2.07
N SER A 55 -10.60 -6.43 -3.14
CA SER A 55 -11.16 -6.20 -4.48
C SER A 55 -12.03 -7.38 -4.92
N CYS A 56 -11.56 -8.62 -4.77
CA CYS A 56 -12.33 -9.81 -5.13
C CYS A 56 -13.58 -9.97 -4.26
N LYS A 57 -13.48 -9.75 -2.94
CA LYS A 57 -14.63 -9.78 -2.02
C LYS A 57 -15.69 -8.76 -2.42
N SER A 58 -15.28 -7.55 -2.79
CA SER A 58 -16.20 -6.49 -3.22
C SER A 58 -16.99 -6.94 -4.45
N SER A 59 -16.31 -7.49 -5.46
CA SER A 59 -16.97 -8.05 -6.65
C SER A 59 -17.90 -9.21 -6.30
N LEU A 60 -17.48 -10.13 -5.43
CA LEU A 60 -18.28 -11.27 -4.99
C LEU A 60 -19.54 -10.83 -4.24
N ASN A 61 -19.47 -9.80 -3.41
CA ASN A 61 -20.63 -9.29 -2.68
C ASN A 61 -21.71 -8.75 -3.62
N VAL A 62 -21.32 -8.10 -4.73
CA VAL A 62 -22.26 -7.66 -5.78
C VAL A 62 -22.94 -8.87 -6.42
N ILE A 63 -22.16 -9.89 -6.82
CA ILE A 63 -22.70 -11.11 -7.43
C ILE A 63 -23.68 -11.82 -6.48
N LYS A 64 -23.33 -11.95 -5.20
CA LYS A 64 -24.19 -12.58 -4.18
C LYS A 64 -25.50 -11.84 -3.97
N MET A 65 -25.47 -10.50 -3.99
CA MET A 65 -26.68 -9.69 -3.83
C MET A 65 -27.64 -9.92 -4.99
N ILE A 66 -27.13 -9.94 -6.23
CA ILE A 66 -27.93 -10.20 -7.42
C ILE A 66 -28.50 -11.61 -7.40
N ALA A 67 -27.69 -12.62 -7.10
CA ALA A 67 -28.11 -14.02 -7.06
C ALA A 67 -29.16 -14.32 -5.97
N HIS A 68 -29.34 -13.45 -4.98
CA HIS A 68 -30.39 -13.57 -3.96
C HIS A 68 -31.70 -12.86 -4.39
N GLN A 69 -31.68 -12.05 -5.45
CA GLN A 69 -32.87 -11.35 -5.94
C GLN A 69 -33.69 -12.20 -6.94
N ASP A 70 -33.14 -13.33 -7.39
CA ASP A 70 -33.84 -14.38 -8.16
C ASP A 70 -34.44 -15.45 -7.22
#